data_AF-A0A2E1NSB8-F1
#
_entry.id   AF-A0A2E1NSB8-F1
#
_cell.length_a   1.000
_cell.length_b   1.000
_cell.length_c   1.000
_cell.angle_alpha   90.00
_cell.angle_beta   90.00
_cell.angle_gamma   90.00
#
_symmetry.space_group_name_H-M   'P 1'
#
loop_
_entity.id
_entity.type
_entity.pdbx_description
1 polymer ?
#
loop_
_entity_poly.entity_id
_entity_poly.type
_entity_poly.pdbx_seq_one_letter_code
_entity_poly.pdbx_strand_id
1 'polypeptide(L)'
;MKVLETDYWCLILPVEWAASHEENSVRIVDQDDVGELVITALCKESGVVTPDELVAMATEESPEVETWSAATTGAFNGVTGFFSESDASIREWYVGAGSVLLYMSYLCHEDDAGLDDASVDEILNTLVLGDSAS
;
A
#
# COMPACT_ATOMS: atom_id res chain seq x y z
N MET A 1 13.38 -1.16 -14.50
CA MET A 1 12.99 -1.68 -13.18
C MET A 1 14.17 -1.55 -12.23
N LYS A 2 13.90 -1.13 -10.99
CA LYS A 2 14.86 -1.09 -9.88
C LYS A 2 14.22 -1.78 -8.69
N VAL A 3 15.02 -2.35 -7.79
CA VAL A 3 14.51 -2.85 -6.51
C VAL A 3 14.49 -1.67 -5.55
N LEU A 4 13.34 -1.43 -4.93
CA LEU A 4 13.18 -0.50 -3.81
C LEU A 4 13.15 -1.35 -2.53
N GLU A 5 14.10 -1.09 -1.65
CA GLU A 5 14.33 -1.89 -0.44
C GLU A 5 14.14 -1.00 0.80
N THR A 6 13.44 -1.55 1.78
CA THR A 6 13.36 -1.02 3.15
C THR A 6 13.76 -2.11 4.13
N ASP A 7 13.79 -1.80 5.42
CA ASP A 7 14.08 -2.80 6.44
C ASP A 7 13.02 -3.94 6.46
N TYR A 8 11.76 -3.64 6.11
CA TYR A 8 10.63 -4.54 6.33
C TYR A 8 9.98 -5.10 5.06
N TRP A 9 10.20 -4.46 3.92
CA TRP A 9 9.65 -4.88 2.64
C TRP A 9 10.54 -4.45 1.47
N CYS A 10 10.45 -5.20 0.38
CA CYS A 10 11.04 -4.84 -0.90
C CYS A 10 10.00 -4.90 -2.01
N LEU A 11 10.14 -4.08 -3.05
CA LEU A 11 9.31 -4.10 -4.25
C LEU A 11 10.12 -3.81 -5.51
N ILE A 12 9.59 -4.17 -6.67
CA ILE A 12 10.15 -3.83 -7.98
C ILE A 12 9.45 -2.57 -8.48
N LEU A 13 10.23 -1.50 -8.63
CA LEU A 13 9.75 -0.21 -9.12
C LEU A 13 10.02 -0.07 -10.63
N PRO A 14 9.00 0.20 -11.48
CA PRO A 14 9.18 0.57 -12.87
C PRO A 14 10.03 1.84 -13.03
N VAL A 15 10.58 2.09 -14.23
CA VAL A 15 11.48 3.24 -14.44
C VAL A 15 10.74 4.58 -14.52
N GLU A 16 9.45 4.48 -14.80
CA GLU A 16 8.46 5.54 -14.90
C GLU A 16 8.07 6.08 -13.52
N TRP A 17 8.42 5.36 -12.45
CA TRP A 17 8.08 5.72 -11.08
C TRP A 17 9.33 6.09 -10.27
N ALA A 18 9.16 7.05 -9.35
CA ALA A 18 10.20 7.54 -8.47
C ALA A 18 9.75 7.40 -7.01
N ALA A 19 10.68 6.95 -6.15
CA ALA A 19 10.43 6.78 -4.72
C ALA A 19 11.22 7.79 -3.89
N SER A 20 10.61 8.30 -2.82
CA SER A 20 11.21 9.17 -1.81
C SER A 20 10.92 8.62 -0.42
N HIS A 21 11.93 8.56 0.44
CA HIS A 21 11.77 8.12 1.82
C HIS A 21 11.35 9.31 2.69
N GLU A 22 10.30 9.12 3.47
CA GLU A 22 9.81 10.06 4.48
C GLU A 22 10.06 9.47 5.87
N GLU A 23 9.67 10.18 6.93
CA GLU A 23 10.01 9.79 8.31
C GLU A 23 9.53 8.37 8.68
N ASN A 24 8.35 7.94 8.21
CA ASN A 24 7.78 6.61 8.51
C ASN A 24 7.17 5.91 7.29
N SER A 25 7.34 6.46 6.10
CA SER A 25 6.67 6.01 4.87
C SER A 25 7.61 6.13 3.67
N VAL A 26 7.26 5.45 2.60
CA VAL A 26 7.87 5.64 1.28
C VAL A 26 6.81 6.16 0.33
N ARG A 27 7.06 7.34 -0.22
CA ARG A 27 6.23 8.02 -1.22
C ARG A 27 6.70 7.63 -2.61
N ILE A 28 5.79 7.15 -3.46
CA ILE A 28 6.05 6.66 -4.81
C ILE A 28 5.13 7.42 -5.77
N VAL A 29 5.71 8.12 -6.74
CA VAL A 29 4.98 8.89 -7.76
C VAL A 29 5.42 8.51 -9.15
N ASP A 30 4.51 8.64 -10.10
CA ASP A 30 4.82 8.50 -11.52
C ASP A 30 5.53 9.76 -12.05
N GLN A 31 5.88 9.77 -13.34
CA GLN A 31 6.56 10.91 -13.96
C GLN A 31 5.61 12.05 -14.33
N ASP A 32 4.31 11.78 -14.44
CA ASP A 32 3.31 12.75 -14.88
C ASP A 32 2.58 13.41 -13.68
N ASP A 33 2.88 12.99 -12.45
CA ASP A 33 2.34 13.49 -11.17
C ASP A 33 0.81 13.35 -11.10
N VAL A 34 0.29 12.29 -11.73
CA VAL A 34 -1.15 11.97 -11.80
C VAL A 34 -1.64 11.43 -10.47
N GLY A 35 -0.80 10.64 -9.79
CA GLY A 35 -1.14 10.07 -8.50
C GLY A 35 0.07 9.69 -7.67
N GLU A 36 -0.22 9.34 -6.44
CA GLU A 36 0.76 9.06 -5.40
C GLU A 36 0.40 7.78 -4.67
N LEU A 37 1.34 6.85 -4.62
CA LEU A 37 1.32 5.66 -3.78
C LEU A 37 2.19 5.89 -2.55
N VAL A 38 1.62 5.79 -1.35
CA VAL A 38 2.35 5.85 -0.08
C VAL A 38 2.31 4.49 0.59
N ILE A 39 3.47 4.00 1.05
CA ILE A 39 3.58 2.73 1.80
C ILE A 39 4.14 3.01 3.18
N THR A 40 3.38 2.67 4.22
CA THR A 40 3.75 2.77 5.63
C THR A 40 3.84 1.38 6.24
N ALA A 41 4.93 1.10 6.96
CA ALA A 41 5.14 -0.19 7.62
C ALA A 41 4.94 -0.07 9.14
N LEU A 42 4.12 -0.96 9.70
CA LEU A 42 3.94 -1.14 11.14
C LEU A 42 4.37 -2.55 11.52
N CYS A 43 5.23 -2.69 12.53
CA CYS A 43 5.76 -3.98 12.94
C CYS A 43 5.33 -4.32 14.36
N LYS A 44 4.79 -5.51 14.56
CA LYS A 44 4.48 -6.02 15.90
C LYS A 44 5.77 -6.33 16.64
N GLU A 45 5.82 -5.98 17.93
CA GLU A 45 6.91 -6.41 18.82
C GLU A 45 6.98 -7.94 18.98
N SER A 46 5.83 -8.62 18.87
CA SER A 46 5.76 -10.08 18.90
C SER A 46 4.51 -10.62 18.20
N GLY A 47 4.62 -11.86 17.72
CA GLY A 47 3.54 -12.57 17.03
C GLY A 47 3.39 -12.20 15.56
N VAL A 48 2.29 -12.65 14.96
CA VAL A 48 1.96 -12.36 13.56
C VAL A 48 0.79 -11.40 13.49
N VAL A 49 0.72 -10.64 12.40
CA VAL A 49 -0.45 -9.84 12.02
C VAL A 49 -1.55 -10.80 11.59
N THR A 50 -2.72 -10.67 12.21
CA THR A 50 -3.88 -11.53 11.93
C THR A 50 -4.88 -10.83 10.99
N PRO A 51 -5.69 -11.60 10.23
CA PRO A 51 -6.72 -11.00 9.38
C PRO A 51 -7.73 -10.14 10.15
N ASP A 52 -8.11 -10.55 11.37
CA ASP A 52 -9.05 -9.80 12.20
C ASP A 52 -8.47 -8.46 12.66
N GLU A 53 -7.16 -8.41 12.97
CA GLU A 53 -6.45 -7.16 13.28
C GLU A 53 -6.40 -6.21 12.08
N LEU A 54 -6.17 -6.73 10.87
CA LEU A 54 -6.17 -5.94 9.64
C LEU A 54 -7.54 -5.31 9.38
N VAL A 55 -8.62 -6.11 9.48
CA VAL A 55 -9.99 -5.62 9.27
C VAL A 55 -10.39 -4.62 10.34
N ALA A 56 -10.04 -4.88 11.61
CA ALA A 56 -10.33 -3.95 12.70
C ALA A 56 -9.64 -2.60 12.47
N MET A 57 -8.35 -2.60 12.13
CA MET A 57 -7.59 -1.38 11.87
C MET A 57 -8.11 -0.64 10.63
N ALA A 58 -8.40 -1.36 9.54
CA ALA A 58 -8.97 -0.76 8.32
C ALA A 58 -10.32 -0.08 8.59
N THR A 59 -11.17 -0.68 9.43
CA THR A 59 -12.48 -0.13 9.78
C THR A 59 -12.37 1.06 10.74
N GLU A 60 -11.38 1.07 11.63
CA GLU A 60 -11.16 2.15 12.60
C GLU A 60 -10.52 3.38 11.96
N GLU A 61 -9.49 3.17 11.12
CA GLU A 61 -8.68 4.24 10.54
C GLU A 61 -9.28 4.85 9.27
N SER A 62 -10.10 4.09 8.52
CA SER A 62 -10.71 4.54 7.26
C SER A 62 -12.24 4.34 7.25
N PRO A 63 -12.99 5.08 8.09
CA PRO A 63 -14.45 4.97 8.18
C PRO A 63 -15.19 5.39 6.90
N GLU A 64 -14.52 6.08 5.97
CA GLU A 64 -15.02 6.48 4.67
C GLU A 64 -15.17 5.30 3.69
N VAL A 65 -14.41 4.21 3.90
CA VAL A 65 -14.51 3.00 3.09
C VAL A 65 -15.77 2.22 3.48
N GLU A 66 -16.79 2.27 2.62
CA GLU A 66 -18.04 1.55 2.86
C GLU A 66 -17.90 0.03 2.72
N THR A 67 -17.02 -0.44 1.83
CA THR A 67 -16.89 -1.86 1.50
C THR A 67 -15.43 -2.27 1.35
N TRP A 68 -15.01 -3.21 2.19
CA TRP A 68 -13.71 -3.86 2.11
C TRP A 68 -13.78 -5.14 1.28
N SER A 69 -12.80 -5.33 0.40
CA SER A 69 -12.61 -6.56 -0.37
C SER A 69 -11.30 -7.24 0.03
N ALA A 70 -11.25 -8.57 -0.03
CA ALA A 70 -10.00 -9.29 0.19
C ALA A 70 -8.96 -8.90 -0.87
N ALA A 71 -7.71 -8.72 -0.45
CA ALA A 71 -6.60 -8.31 -1.29
C ALA A 71 -5.36 -9.19 -1.05
N THR A 72 -4.61 -9.43 -2.13
CA THR A 72 -3.29 -10.02 -2.10
C THR A 72 -2.36 -9.12 -2.89
N THR A 73 -1.24 -8.71 -2.29
CA THR A 73 -0.23 -7.83 -2.90
C THR A 73 1.14 -8.47 -2.68
N GLY A 74 1.59 -9.23 -3.69
CA GLY A 74 2.81 -10.03 -3.60
C GLY A 74 2.73 -11.05 -2.46
N ALA A 75 3.64 -10.96 -1.50
CA ALA A 75 3.69 -11.83 -0.33
C ALA A 75 2.66 -11.48 0.77
N PHE A 76 1.99 -10.33 0.68
CA PHE A 76 1.10 -9.82 1.71
C PHE A 76 -0.37 -10.10 1.40
N ASN A 77 -1.18 -10.31 2.43
CA ASN A 77 -2.62 -10.58 2.31
C ASN A 77 -3.40 -9.70 3.29
N GLY A 78 -4.60 -9.30 2.91
CA GLY A 78 -5.46 -8.49 3.77
C GLY A 78 -6.68 -7.97 3.05
N VAL A 79 -6.94 -6.67 3.17
CA VAL A 79 -8.11 -6.01 2.58
C VAL A 79 -7.73 -4.76 1.80
N THR A 80 -8.55 -4.43 0.81
CA THR A 80 -8.49 -3.19 0.04
C THR A 80 -9.85 -2.53 0.01
N GLY A 81 -9.84 -1.21 -0.01
CA GLY A 81 -11.00 -0.33 0.03
C GLY A 81 -10.82 0.82 -0.94
N PHE A 82 -11.94 1.43 -1.31
CA PHE A 82 -11.95 2.61 -2.18
C PHE A 82 -12.98 3.60 -1.66
N PHE A 83 -12.64 4.88 -1.74
CA PHE A 83 -13.56 5.98 -1.52
C PHE A 83 -13.10 7.21 -2.30
N SER A 84 -13.95 8.23 -2.33
CA SER A 84 -13.62 9.51 -2.94
C SER A 84 -13.93 10.63 -1.97
N GLU A 85 -13.04 11.60 -1.85
CA GLU A 85 -13.19 12.75 -0.97
C GLU A 85 -12.52 13.98 -1.60
N SER A 86 -13.20 15.13 -1.58
CA SER A 86 -12.62 16.42 -2.00
C SER A 86 -11.95 16.39 -3.38
N ASP A 87 -12.64 15.88 -4.40
CA ASP A 87 -12.15 15.71 -5.78
C ASP A 87 -10.95 14.75 -5.92
N ALA A 88 -10.66 13.96 -4.89
CA ALA A 88 -9.66 12.90 -4.92
C ALA A 88 -10.32 11.51 -4.94
N SER A 89 -9.68 10.61 -5.67
CA SER A 89 -9.98 9.19 -5.77
C SER A 89 -8.93 8.42 -5.00
N ILE A 90 -9.33 7.71 -3.94
CA ILE A 90 -8.43 7.07 -2.98
C ILE A 90 -8.70 5.56 -2.94
N ARG A 91 -7.64 4.78 -3.11
CA ARG A 91 -7.63 3.34 -2.87
C ARG A 91 -6.66 3.03 -1.75
N GLU A 92 -7.08 2.20 -0.81
CA GLU A 92 -6.26 1.83 0.33
C GLU A 92 -6.13 0.31 0.46
N TRP A 93 -5.05 -0.10 1.12
CA TRP A 93 -4.76 -1.49 1.43
C TRP A 93 -4.24 -1.62 2.85
N TYR A 94 -4.76 -2.60 3.57
CA TYR A 94 -4.30 -3.03 4.87
C TYR A 94 -3.91 -4.50 4.73
N VAL A 95 -2.62 -4.77 4.60
CA VAL A 95 -2.10 -6.11 4.31
C VAL A 95 -1.02 -6.53 5.30
N GLY A 96 -0.95 -7.83 5.60
CA GLY A 96 0.00 -8.38 6.56
C GLY A 96 0.78 -9.57 6.00
N ALA A 97 2.01 -9.72 6.48
CA ALA A 97 2.83 -10.91 6.32
C ALA A 97 3.81 -11.02 7.50
N GLY A 98 3.79 -12.16 8.21
CA GLY A 98 4.58 -12.32 9.43
C GLY A 98 4.18 -11.30 10.51
N SER A 99 5.15 -10.59 11.08
CA SER A 99 4.95 -9.50 12.05
C SER A 99 4.74 -8.13 11.41
N VAL A 100 4.81 -8.03 10.08
CA VAL A 100 4.74 -6.77 9.33
C VAL A 100 3.33 -6.55 8.80
N LEU A 101 2.81 -5.35 9.07
CA LEU A 101 1.62 -4.78 8.48
C LEU A 101 2.05 -3.65 7.56
N LEU A 102 1.54 -3.64 6.33
CA LEU A 102 1.65 -2.50 5.42
C LEU A 102 0.29 -1.81 5.30
N TYR A 103 0.27 -0.53 5.62
CA TYR A 103 -0.77 0.39 5.22
C TYR A 103 -0.32 1.09 3.94
N MET A 104 -1.12 0.99 2.89
CA MET A 104 -0.81 1.60 1.60
C MET A 104 -2.00 2.42 1.14
N SER A 105 -1.74 3.58 0.56
CA SER A 105 -2.77 4.42 -0.06
C SER A 105 -2.30 4.89 -1.43
N TYR A 106 -3.20 4.83 -2.39
CA TYR A 106 -3.04 5.44 -3.71
C TYR A 106 -4.06 6.56 -3.83
N LEU A 107 -3.59 7.76 -4.15
CA LEU A 107 -4.42 8.95 -4.31
C LEU A 107 -4.15 9.59 -5.66
N CYS A 108 -5.22 9.94 -6.37
CA CYS A 108 -5.19 10.73 -7.61
C CYS A 108 -6.39 11.66 -7.64
N HIS A 109 -6.43 12.58 -8.61
CA HIS A 109 -7.63 13.36 -8.87
C HIS A 109 -8.78 12.46 -9.36
N GLU A 110 -10.04 12.80 -9.05
CA GLU A 110 -11.20 11.97 -9.45
C GLU A 110 -11.30 11.79 -10.97
N ASP A 111 -10.93 12.81 -11.74
CA ASP A 111 -10.88 12.74 -13.21
C ASP A 111 -9.84 11.74 -13.75
N ASP A 112 -8.84 11.39 -12.94
CA ASP A 112 -7.75 10.46 -13.28
C ASP A 112 -7.97 9.06 -12.67
N ALA A 113 -9.12 8.85 -12.03
CA ALA A 113 -9.47 7.58 -11.41
C ALA A 113 -9.39 6.42 -12.41
N GLY A 114 -8.64 5.37 -12.04
CA GLY A 114 -8.49 4.16 -12.84
C GLY A 114 -7.40 4.21 -13.92
N LEU A 115 -6.74 5.37 -14.14
CA LEU A 115 -5.66 5.47 -15.13
C LEU A 115 -4.45 4.60 -14.75
N ASP A 116 -4.06 4.63 -13.48
CA ASP A 116 -2.87 3.93 -12.98
C ASP A 116 -3.17 2.63 -12.23
N ASP A 117 -4.44 2.20 -12.13
CA ASP A 117 -4.83 1.01 -11.36
C ASP A 117 -3.99 -0.22 -11.72
N ALA A 118 -3.78 -0.45 -13.02
CA ALA A 118 -2.99 -1.58 -13.50
C ALA A 118 -1.51 -1.45 -13.12
N SER A 119 -0.94 -0.25 -13.24
CA SER A 119 0.46 0.04 -12.88
C SER A 119 0.67 -0.14 -11.36
N VAL A 120 -0.24 0.39 -10.55
CA VAL A 120 -0.21 0.28 -9.09
C VAL A 120 -0.35 -1.18 -8.67
N ASP A 121 -1.31 -1.92 -9.23
CA ASP A 121 -1.47 -3.35 -8.94
C ASP A 121 -0.22 -4.15 -9.36
N GLU A 122 0.40 -3.86 -10.50
CA GLU A 122 1.65 -4.49 -10.93
C GLU A 122 2.81 -4.22 -9.96
N ILE A 123 2.96 -2.98 -9.49
CA ILE A 123 3.96 -2.60 -8.48
C ILE A 123 3.72 -3.38 -7.18
N LEU A 124 2.50 -3.32 -6.64
CA LEU A 124 2.15 -3.95 -5.37
C LEU A 124 2.23 -5.48 -5.42
N ASN A 125 2.00 -6.09 -6.58
CA ASN A 125 2.15 -7.53 -6.78
C ASN A 125 3.59 -8.04 -6.68
N THR A 126 4.57 -7.13 -6.67
CA THR A 126 5.99 -7.48 -6.52
C THR A 126 6.48 -7.43 -5.06
N LEU A 127 5.62 -7.03 -4.13
CA LEU A 127 5.95 -6.89 -2.72
C LEU A 127 6.43 -8.20 -2.10
N VAL A 128 7.55 -8.14 -1.40
CA VAL A 128 8.10 -9.24 -0.59
C VAL A 128 8.53 -8.73 0.78
N LEU A 129 8.65 -9.63 1.75
CA LEU A 129 9.19 -9.29 3.07
C LEU A 129 10.66 -8.90 2.96
N GLY A 130 11.05 -7.87 3.70
CA GLY A 130 12.44 -7.43 3.88
C GLY A 130 13.15 -8.23 4.98
N ASP A 131 14.46 -8.03 5.08
CA ASP A 131 15.32 -8.83 5.95
C ASP A 131 15.03 -8.63 7.46
N SER A 132 14.51 -7.46 7.86
CA SER A 132 14.17 -7.20 9.28
C SER A 132 12.77 -7.67 9.66
N ALA A 133 12.05 -8.32 8.74
CA ALA A 133 10.71 -8.86 8.99
C ALA A 133 10.71 -10.29 9.58
N SER A 134 11.89 -10.88 9.81
CA SER A 134 12.09 -12.27 10.24
C SER A 134 12.18 -12.46 11.76
#